data_AF-A0A218U7Z5-F1
#
_entry.id   AF-A0A218U7Z5-F1
#
_cell.length_a   1.000
_cell.length_b   1.000
_cell.length_c   1.000
_cell.angle_alpha   90.00
_cell.angle_beta   90.00
_cell.angle_gamma   90.00
#
_symmetry.space_group_name_H-M   'P 1'
#
loop_
_entity.id
_entity.type
_entity.pdbx_description
1 polymer ?
#
loop_
_entity_poly.entity_id
_entity_poly.type
_entity_poly.pdbx_seq_one_letter_code
_entity_poly.pdbx_strand_id
1 'polypeptide(L)'
;MPPPQALPRLCSTRGPPEPPPAAPSPYLERPWAYLESEEYRAAYGASPVWHGYRRNHKGSVPPQRARKACLALPRLCSTRGPPEPPPAAPSSYLERPWAYLESEEYRAAYGASPVWHGYRRNHKGSVPPQRARKACLRRGRPVGNPCPLCRDRNLLVDFRNVKLLDQFICPHSGVIFDPIHTGICLKQHRRLSQAIAQAQAQGLLWLQVPFVPVPDEDFSNRHAAVGRTPPAPALTEPRRAWYPWYERWRPPAAELARVRRLYRGFLREEHPDTAPGPSAK
;
A
#
# COMPACT_ATOMS: atom_id res chain seq x y z
N MET A 1 20.50 62.24 0.68
CA MET A 1 20.56 61.86 -0.74
C MET A 1 19.73 60.61 -0.95
N PRO A 2 18.69 60.66 -1.79
CA PRO A 2 17.78 59.53 -2.02
C PRO A 2 18.48 58.41 -2.83
N PRO A 3 18.09 57.13 -2.63
CA PRO A 3 18.68 55.99 -3.33
C PRO A 3 18.34 56.03 -4.83
N PRO A 4 19.26 55.58 -5.72
CA PRO A 4 19.02 55.53 -7.15
C PRO A 4 17.90 54.53 -7.47
N GLN A 5 16.93 55.01 -8.25
CA GLN A 5 15.73 54.31 -8.65
C GLN A 5 16.07 53.11 -9.53
N ALA A 6 15.50 51.94 -9.20
CA ALA A 6 15.59 50.75 -10.03
C ALA A 6 14.79 50.96 -11.31
N LEU A 7 15.48 51.01 -12.46
CA LEU A 7 14.82 50.96 -13.76
C LEU A 7 14.18 49.59 -13.97
N PRO A 8 12.91 49.51 -14.42
CA PRO A 8 12.28 48.24 -14.72
C PRO A 8 13.02 47.57 -15.89
N ARG A 9 13.46 46.32 -15.68
CA ARG A 9 13.90 45.44 -16.76
C ARG A 9 12.71 45.19 -17.68
N LEU A 10 12.68 45.90 -18.81
CA LEU A 10 11.82 45.55 -19.93
C LEU A 10 12.16 44.12 -20.36
N CYS A 11 11.27 43.18 -20.03
CA CYS A 11 11.28 41.86 -20.62
C CYS A 11 11.00 42.04 -22.12
N SER A 12 12.04 41.98 -22.94
CA SER A 12 11.87 41.84 -24.39
C SER A 12 11.23 40.47 -24.63
N THR A 13 9.91 40.46 -24.82
CA THR A 13 9.12 39.28 -25.20
C THR A 13 9.25 38.94 -26.68
N ARG A 14 10.11 39.64 -27.43
CA ARG A 14 10.41 39.29 -28.81
C ARG A 14 11.60 38.34 -28.84
N GLY A 15 11.30 37.05 -28.87
CA GLY A 15 12.22 36.06 -29.42
C GLY A 15 12.61 36.44 -30.86
N PRO A 16 13.72 35.90 -31.38
CA PRO A 16 14.12 36.16 -32.77
C PRO A 16 12.92 35.93 -33.70
N PRO A 17 12.72 36.78 -34.73
CA PRO A 17 11.62 36.61 -35.67
C PRO A 17 11.65 35.19 -36.22
N GLU A 18 10.49 34.52 -36.24
CA GLU A 18 10.40 33.18 -36.82
C GLU A 18 10.94 33.21 -38.25
N PRO A 19 11.82 32.26 -38.62
CA PRO A 19 12.27 32.18 -40.00
C PRO A 19 11.05 31.98 -40.89
N PRO A 20 11.04 32.58 -42.10
CA PRO A 20 9.94 32.39 -43.03
C PRO A 20 9.70 30.89 -43.26
N PRO A 21 8.44 30.47 -43.46
CA PRO A 21 8.11 29.05 -43.66
C PRO A 21 8.96 28.52 -44.82
N ALA A 22 9.80 27.52 -44.54
CA ALA A 22 10.64 26.90 -45.54
C ALA A 22 9.75 26.37 -46.67
N ALA A 23 10.19 26.55 -47.92
CA ALA A 23 9.49 26.00 -49.08
C ALA A 23 9.25 24.49 -48.86
N PRO A 24 8.05 23.99 -49.23
CA PRO A 24 7.75 22.57 -49.10
C PRO A 24 8.83 21.74 -49.82
N SER A 25 9.38 20.73 -49.14
CA SER A 25 10.43 19.90 -49.72
C SER A 25 9.94 19.31 -51.05
N PRO A 26 10.72 19.42 -52.14
CA PRO A 26 10.33 18.88 -53.45
C PRO A 26 10.12 17.36 -53.44
N TYR A 27 10.53 16.68 -52.36
CA TYR A 27 10.37 15.23 -52.16
C TYR A 27 9.17 14.87 -51.27
N LEU A 28 8.27 15.81 -50.93
CA LEU A 28 7.10 15.55 -50.08
C LEU A 28 6.20 14.42 -50.61
N GLU A 29 5.95 14.39 -51.92
CA GLU A 29 5.12 13.36 -52.55
C GLU A 29 5.89 12.06 -52.84
N ARG A 30 7.22 12.13 -52.92
CA ARG A 30 8.10 10.98 -53.20
C ARG A 30 9.34 10.99 -52.30
N PRO A 31 9.20 10.62 -51.01
CA PRO A 31 10.28 10.75 -50.03
C PRO A 31 11.50 9.86 -50.33
N TRP A 32 11.31 8.73 -51.01
CA TRP A 32 12.41 7.84 -51.44
C TRP A 32 13.29 8.45 -52.53
N ALA A 33 12.76 9.35 -53.36
CA ALA A 33 13.55 10.04 -54.39
C ALA A 33 14.65 10.93 -53.77
N TYR A 34 14.46 11.38 -52.52
CA TYR A 34 15.51 12.08 -51.77
C TYR A 34 16.70 11.18 -51.45
N LEU A 35 16.49 9.89 -51.15
CA LEU A 35 17.58 8.96 -50.82
C LEU A 35 18.50 8.68 -52.02
N GLU A 36 17.95 8.84 -53.23
CA GLU A 36 18.66 8.67 -54.50
C GLU A 36 19.27 9.97 -55.03
N SER A 37 18.96 11.12 -54.41
CA SER A 37 19.41 12.43 -54.87
C SER A 37 20.89 12.67 -54.56
N GLU A 38 21.54 13.50 -55.39
CA GLU A 38 22.92 13.93 -55.16
C GLU A 38 23.05 14.72 -53.84
N GLU A 39 22.00 15.41 -53.42
CA GLU A 39 21.95 16.16 -52.16
C GLU A 39 22.11 15.23 -50.95
N TYR A 40 21.44 14.08 -50.95
CA TYR A 40 21.56 13.09 -49.88
C TYR A 40 22.95 12.44 -49.86
N ARG A 41 23.48 12.10 -51.05
CA ARG A 41 24.84 11.58 -51.20
C ARG A 41 25.91 12.59 -50.76
N ALA A 42 25.72 13.87 -51.03
CA ALA A 42 26.63 14.93 -50.58
C ALA A 42 26.57 15.14 -49.05
N ALA A 43 25.38 15.03 -48.45
CA ALA A 43 25.19 15.27 -47.02
C ALA A 43 25.64 14.10 -46.12
N TYR A 44 25.36 12.86 -46.52
CA TYR A 44 25.60 11.66 -45.69
C TYR A 44 26.61 10.66 -46.30
N GLY A 45 26.91 10.78 -47.60
CA GLY A 45 27.84 9.89 -48.30
C GLY A 45 27.41 8.42 -48.21
N ALA A 46 28.38 7.54 -47.96
CA ALA A 46 28.15 6.12 -47.68
C ALA A 46 27.86 5.81 -46.19
N SER A 47 27.85 6.84 -45.33
CA SER A 47 27.64 6.66 -43.89
C SER A 47 26.14 6.66 -43.55
N PRO A 48 25.69 5.84 -42.59
CA PRO A 48 24.31 5.90 -42.11
C PRO A 48 23.98 7.29 -41.55
N VAL A 49 22.73 7.75 -41.73
CA VAL A 49 22.25 9.09 -41.29
C VAL A 49 22.54 9.39 -39.81
N TRP A 50 22.59 8.37 -38.96
CA TRP A 50 22.85 8.50 -37.52
C TRP A 50 24.33 8.55 -37.15
N HIS A 51 25.26 8.40 -38.11
CA HIS A 51 26.70 8.29 -37.85
C HIS A 51 27.27 9.55 -37.18
N GLY A 52 26.85 10.74 -37.59
CA GLY A 52 27.25 12.01 -36.96
C GLY A 52 26.45 12.38 -35.70
N TYR A 53 25.38 11.64 -35.39
CA TYR A 53 24.44 12.02 -34.34
C TYR A 53 24.93 11.61 -32.95
N ARG A 54 25.38 12.58 -32.14
CA ARG A 54 25.62 12.38 -30.69
C ARG A 54 24.44 12.91 -29.87
N ARG A 55 23.89 12.06 -29.00
CA ARG A 55 22.88 12.49 -28.02
C ARG A 55 23.52 13.30 -26.90
N ASN A 56 23.11 14.55 -26.76
CA ASN A 56 23.41 15.34 -25.56
C ASN A 56 22.76 14.69 -24.33
N HIS A 57 23.57 14.27 -23.37
CA HIS A 57 23.15 13.72 -22.09
C HIS A 57 23.98 14.30 -20.95
N LYS A 58 23.38 14.38 -19.76
CA LYS A 58 24.04 14.90 -18.56
C LYS A 58 24.77 13.74 -17.86
N GLY A 59 26.07 13.87 -17.65
CA GLY A 59 26.93 12.86 -17.03
C GLY A 59 27.75 12.04 -18.04
N SER A 60 28.55 11.10 -17.54
CA SER A 60 29.52 10.30 -18.32
C SER A 60 28.94 9.02 -18.94
N VAL A 61 27.71 8.63 -18.57
CA VAL A 61 27.08 7.38 -19.05
C VAL A 61 25.82 7.70 -19.85
N PRO A 62 25.71 7.21 -21.11
CA PRO A 62 24.54 7.45 -21.94
C PRO A 62 23.28 6.75 -21.39
N PRO A 63 22.09 7.37 -21.53
CA PRO A 63 20.84 6.76 -21.07
C PRO A 63 20.52 5.50 -21.87
N GLN A 64 20.32 4.38 -21.19
CA GLN A 64 19.99 3.07 -21.79
C GLN A 64 18.56 2.98 -22.34
N ARG A 65 17.71 3.99 -22.12
CA ARG A 65 16.32 4.02 -22.59
C ARG A 65 16.05 5.26 -23.42
N ALA A 66 15.36 5.08 -24.54
CA ALA A 66 14.88 6.18 -25.38
C ALA A 66 13.90 7.08 -24.59
N ARG A 67 13.89 8.38 -24.92
CA ARG A 67 12.93 9.33 -24.34
C ARG A 67 11.51 8.91 -24.76
N LYS A 68 10.57 8.92 -23.81
CA LYS A 68 9.17 8.47 -24.03
C LYS A 68 8.45 9.23 -25.16
N ALA A 69 8.86 10.47 -25.47
CA ALA A 69 8.27 11.27 -26.52
C ALA A 69 8.47 10.68 -27.93
N CYS A 70 9.56 9.97 -28.18
CA CYS A 70 9.88 9.42 -29.51
C CYS A 70 9.14 8.12 -29.85
N LEU A 71 8.40 7.52 -28.90
CA LEU A 71 7.59 6.31 -29.13
C LEU A 71 6.15 6.64 -29.55
N ALA A 72 5.81 7.92 -29.73
CA ALA A 72 4.53 8.35 -30.25
C ALA A 72 4.52 8.22 -31.78
N LEU A 73 4.46 6.98 -32.28
CA LEU A 73 3.82 6.74 -33.57
C LEU A 73 2.38 7.29 -33.48
N PRO A 74 1.85 7.94 -34.53
CA PRO A 74 0.47 8.37 -34.54
C PRO A 74 -0.39 7.14 -34.32
N ARG A 75 -0.96 7.04 -33.11
CA ARG A 75 -1.91 6.00 -32.76
C ARG A 75 -3.14 6.25 -33.61
N LEU A 76 -3.29 5.50 -34.69
CA LEU A 76 -4.59 5.25 -35.29
C LEU A 76 -5.53 4.89 -34.13
N CYS A 77 -6.56 5.72 -33.94
CA CYS A 77 -7.55 5.59 -32.89
C CYS A 77 -8.36 4.30 -33.08
N SER A 78 -7.80 3.17 -32.65
CA SER A 78 -8.59 1.98 -32.36
C SER A 78 -9.08 2.10 -30.92
N THR A 79 -10.37 2.39 -30.76
CA THR A 79 -11.08 2.48 -29.47
C THR A 79 -11.18 1.15 -28.74
N ARG A 80 -10.64 0.08 -29.32
CA ARG A 80 -10.54 -1.24 -28.69
C ARG A 80 -9.09 -1.49 -28.32
N GLY A 81 -8.79 -1.31 -27.03
CA GLY A 81 -7.60 -1.93 -26.45
C GLY A 81 -7.62 -3.43 -26.75
N PRO A 82 -6.46 -4.10 -26.84
CA PRO A 82 -6.42 -5.55 -27.02
C PRO A 82 -7.40 -6.21 -26.03
N PRO A 83 -8.24 -7.15 -26.47
CA PRO A 83 -9.16 -7.84 -25.57
C PRO A 83 -8.37 -8.34 -24.37
N GLU A 84 -8.83 -8.01 -23.16
CA GLU A 84 -8.15 -8.51 -21.96
C GLU A 84 -8.14 -10.04 -22.06
N PRO A 85 -6.97 -10.68 -21.92
CA PRO A 85 -6.91 -12.13 -21.96
C PRO A 85 -7.87 -12.66 -20.89
N PRO A 86 -8.58 -13.78 -21.18
CA PRO A 86 -9.48 -14.37 -20.20
C PRO A 86 -8.74 -14.57 -18.88
N PRO A 87 -9.41 -14.36 -17.72
CA PRO A 87 -8.79 -14.56 -16.43
C PRO A 87 -8.21 -15.97 -16.39
N ALA A 88 -6.93 -16.06 -16.04
CA ALA A 88 -6.25 -17.35 -16.01
C ALA A 88 -6.99 -18.30 -15.08
N ALA A 89 -7.04 -19.58 -15.46
CA ALA A 89 -7.69 -20.62 -14.68
C ALA A 89 -7.19 -20.61 -13.22
N PRO A 90 -8.09 -20.86 -12.25
CA PRO A 90 -7.71 -21.00 -10.85
C PRO A 90 -6.66 -22.11 -10.68
N SER A 91 -5.78 -21.99 -9.68
CA SER A 91 -4.83 -23.07 -9.40
C SER A 91 -5.58 -24.33 -8.98
N SER A 92 -5.10 -25.49 -9.40
CA SER A 92 -5.67 -26.79 -8.98
C SER A 92 -5.57 -27.01 -7.47
N TYR A 93 -4.63 -26.34 -6.81
CA TYR A 93 -4.31 -26.50 -5.39
C TYR A 93 -5.00 -25.48 -4.47
N LEU A 94 -6.06 -24.79 -4.92
CA LEU A 94 -6.75 -23.77 -4.11
C LEU A 94 -7.25 -24.29 -2.75
N GLU A 95 -7.86 -25.48 -2.73
CA GLU A 95 -8.45 -26.03 -1.51
C GLU A 95 -7.41 -26.70 -0.60
N ARG A 96 -6.40 -27.34 -1.22
CA ARG A 96 -5.34 -28.10 -0.54
C ARG A 96 -3.95 -27.62 -0.97
N PRO A 97 -3.56 -26.41 -0.58
CA PRO A 97 -2.31 -25.84 -1.08
C PRO A 97 -1.04 -26.53 -0.57
N TRP A 98 -1.11 -27.29 0.53
CA TRP A 98 0.00 -28.12 1.00
C TRP A 98 0.32 -29.28 0.05
N ALA A 99 -0.65 -29.75 -0.75
CA ALA A 99 -0.43 -30.83 -1.72
C ALA A 99 0.54 -30.42 -2.84
N TYR A 100 0.59 -29.13 -3.19
CA TYR A 100 1.55 -28.63 -4.18
C TYR A 100 3.00 -28.82 -3.73
N LEU A 101 3.31 -28.64 -2.45
CA LEU A 101 4.67 -28.80 -1.92
C LEU A 101 5.16 -30.25 -1.96
N GLU A 102 4.23 -31.21 -2.00
CA GLU A 102 4.53 -32.64 -2.11
C GLU A 102 4.57 -33.12 -3.55
N SER A 103 4.09 -32.30 -4.49
CA SER A 103 4.04 -32.63 -5.91
C SER A 103 5.43 -32.71 -6.55
N GLU A 104 5.54 -33.50 -7.61
CA GLU A 104 6.75 -33.59 -8.43
C GLU A 104 7.08 -32.26 -9.13
N GLU A 105 6.06 -31.47 -9.49
CA GLU A 105 6.22 -30.14 -10.08
C GLU A 105 7.04 -29.21 -9.18
N TYR A 106 6.73 -29.18 -7.88
CA TYR A 106 7.44 -28.36 -6.92
C TYR A 106 8.89 -28.83 -6.76
N ARG A 107 9.10 -30.15 -6.67
CA ARG A 107 10.44 -30.74 -6.55
C ARG A 107 11.30 -30.47 -7.77
N ALA A 108 10.73 -30.52 -8.98
CA ALA A 108 11.43 -30.19 -10.21
C ALA A 108 11.79 -28.70 -10.31
N ALA A 109 10.92 -27.80 -9.84
CA ALA A 109 11.14 -26.36 -9.91
C ALA A 109 12.08 -25.80 -8.84
N TYR A 110 12.03 -26.35 -7.61
CA TYR A 110 12.72 -25.80 -6.44
C TYR A 110 13.77 -26.73 -5.84
N GLY A 111 13.62 -28.05 -6.00
CA GLY A 111 14.47 -29.04 -5.36
C GLY A 111 14.34 -29.01 -3.83
N ALA A 112 15.48 -29.07 -3.14
CA ALA A 112 15.57 -29.01 -1.67
C ALA A 112 15.74 -27.58 -1.12
N SER A 113 15.98 -26.60 -2.00
CA SER A 113 16.23 -25.22 -1.61
C SER A 113 14.93 -24.49 -1.27
N PRO A 114 14.95 -23.49 -0.37
CA PRO A 114 13.75 -22.71 -0.06
C PRO A 114 13.31 -21.89 -1.27
N VAL A 115 12.01 -21.60 -1.34
CA VAL A 115 11.36 -20.95 -2.49
C VAL A 115 12.04 -19.63 -2.91
N TRP A 116 12.58 -18.88 -1.95
CA TRP A 116 13.20 -17.58 -2.19
C TRP A 116 14.69 -17.64 -2.54
N HIS A 117 15.36 -18.79 -2.50
CA HIS A 117 16.81 -18.92 -2.71
C HIS A 117 17.27 -18.43 -4.11
N GLY A 118 16.53 -18.80 -5.16
CA GLY A 118 16.86 -18.41 -6.54
C GLY A 118 16.46 -16.98 -6.92
N TYR A 119 15.97 -16.18 -5.97
CA TYR A 119 15.38 -14.88 -6.26
C TYR A 119 16.34 -13.72 -6.05
N ARG A 120 16.55 -12.92 -7.08
CA ARG A 120 17.33 -11.68 -7.00
C ARG A 120 16.53 -10.47 -7.45
N ARG A 121 16.54 -9.42 -6.62
CA ARG A 121 15.80 -8.19 -6.87
C ARG A 121 16.65 -7.14 -7.58
N ASN A 122 16.12 -6.61 -8.67
CA ASN A 122 16.74 -5.52 -9.40
C ASN A 122 16.57 -4.20 -8.63
N HIS A 123 17.68 -3.59 -8.24
CA HIS A 123 17.74 -2.29 -7.58
C HIS A 123 19.01 -1.53 -8.02
N LYS A 124 19.05 -0.22 -7.76
CA LYS A 124 20.20 0.63 -8.11
C LYS A 124 21.24 0.58 -6.99
N GLY A 125 22.51 0.40 -7.34
CA GLY A 125 23.62 0.36 -6.38
C GLY A 125 23.79 -1.01 -5.73
N SER A 126 24.73 -1.10 -4.79
CA SER A 126 25.02 -2.32 -4.03
C SER A 126 24.04 -2.56 -2.87
N VAL A 127 23.53 -1.48 -2.27
CA VAL A 127 22.64 -1.56 -1.11
C VAL A 127 21.18 -1.51 -1.57
N PRO A 128 20.36 -2.53 -1.25
CA PRO A 128 18.94 -2.52 -1.59
C PRO A 128 18.17 -1.47 -0.80
N PRO A 129 17.04 -0.98 -1.34
CA PRO A 129 16.15 -0.11 -0.57
C PRO A 129 15.60 -0.87 0.64
N GLN A 130 15.66 -0.24 1.81
CA GLN A 130 15.21 -0.80 3.11
C GLN A 130 13.70 -1.06 3.21
N ARG A 131 12.95 -0.73 2.16
CA ARG A 131 11.54 -1.08 2.04
C ARG A 131 11.30 -1.88 0.77
N ALA A 132 10.74 -3.07 0.94
CA ALA A 132 10.24 -3.86 -0.18
C ALA A 132 9.08 -3.15 -0.88
N ARG A 133 8.84 -3.51 -2.15
CA ARG A 133 7.68 -3.00 -2.89
C ARG A 133 6.37 -3.38 -2.18
N LYS A 134 5.36 -2.51 -2.28
CA LYS A 134 4.04 -2.73 -1.67
C LYS A 134 3.36 -4.01 -2.17
N ALA A 135 3.29 -4.21 -3.48
CA ALA A 135 2.67 -5.38 -4.11
C ALA A 135 3.32 -5.74 -5.46
N CYS A 136 3.32 -7.03 -5.80
CA CYS A 136 3.76 -7.56 -7.09
C CYS A 136 2.65 -7.60 -8.16
N LEU A 137 1.40 -7.75 -7.73
CA LEU A 137 0.24 -7.80 -8.62
C LEU A 137 -0.42 -6.42 -8.60
N ARG A 138 -0.55 -5.80 -9.77
CA ARG A 138 -1.26 -4.52 -9.97
C ARG A 138 -2.43 -4.77 -10.91
N ARG A 139 -3.67 -4.62 -10.42
CA ARG A 139 -4.90 -4.91 -11.18
C ARG A 139 -4.86 -6.29 -11.86
N GLY A 140 -4.49 -7.34 -11.10
CA GLY A 140 -4.37 -8.71 -11.60
C GLY A 140 -3.13 -9.03 -12.42
N ARG A 141 -2.38 -8.02 -12.92
CA ARG A 141 -1.20 -8.23 -13.76
C ARG A 141 0.08 -8.25 -12.92
N PRO A 142 0.99 -9.22 -13.12
CA PRO A 142 2.27 -9.25 -12.43
C PRO A 142 3.20 -8.15 -12.95
N VAL A 143 3.99 -7.58 -12.03
CA VAL A 143 5.14 -6.72 -12.39
C VAL A 143 6.23 -7.59 -13.02
N GLY A 144 7.07 -7.01 -13.90
CA GLY A 144 8.05 -7.74 -14.70
C GLY A 144 8.93 -8.75 -13.95
N ASN A 145 9.48 -8.40 -12.77
CA ASN A 145 10.18 -9.34 -11.89
C ASN A 145 9.34 -9.54 -10.61
N PRO A 146 8.33 -10.43 -10.57
CA PRO A 146 7.47 -10.66 -9.40
C PRO A 146 8.24 -11.37 -8.27
N CYS A 147 7.70 -11.42 -7.05
CA CYS A 147 8.41 -12.05 -5.92
C CYS A 147 8.25 -13.58 -5.94
N PRO A 148 9.01 -14.35 -5.16
CA PRO A 148 8.95 -15.82 -5.18
C PRO A 148 7.54 -16.39 -4.97
N LEU A 149 6.76 -15.77 -4.08
CA LEU A 149 5.36 -16.15 -3.83
C LEU A 149 4.35 -15.63 -4.88
N CYS A 150 4.71 -14.68 -5.72
CA CYS A 150 3.79 -14.10 -6.72
C CYS A 150 4.15 -14.46 -8.17
N ARG A 151 5.31 -15.09 -8.39
CA ARG A 151 5.66 -15.65 -9.70
C ARG A 151 4.84 -16.91 -9.96
N ASP A 152 4.68 -17.75 -8.93
CA ASP A 152 3.97 -19.01 -9.00
C ASP A 152 2.60 -18.87 -8.37
N ARG A 153 1.57 -19.29 -9.10
CA ARG A 153 0.17 -19.20 -8.65
C ARG A 153 -0.22 -20.33 -7.69
N ASN A 154 0.55 -21.43 -7.71
CA ASN A 154 0.29 -22.61 -6.89
C ASN A 154 0.79 -22.43 -5.45
N LEU A 155 1.67 -21.46 -5.20
CA LEU A 155 2.15 -21.10 -3.86
C LEU A 155 1.13 -20.20 -3.16
N LEU A 156 0.19 -20.83 -2.45
CA LEU A 156 -0.79 -20.14 -1.63
C LEU A 156 -0.32 -20.07 -0.18
N VAL A 157 -0.46 -18.88 0.40
CA VAL A 157 -0.06 -18.59 1.78
C VAL A 157 -1.26 -18.87 2.69
N ASP A 158 -1.24 -20.02 3.35
CA ASP A 158 -2.25 -20.46 4.31
C ASP A 158 -1.58 -20.97 5.58
N PHE A 159 -2.28 -20.85 6.72
CA PHE A 159 -1.80 -21.32 8.02
C PHE A 159 -1.61 -22.85 8.08
N ARG A 160 -2.34 -23.60 7.25
CA ARG A 160 -2.23 -25.07 7.14
C ARG A 160 -0.95 -25.52 6.45
N ASN A 161 -0.32 -24.65 5.65
CA ASN A 161 0.86 -25.00 4.86
C ASN A 161 2.15 -24.86 5.66
N VAL A 162 2.32 -25.69 6.70
CA VAL A 162 3.48 -25.65 7.61
C VAL A 162 4.80 -25.71 6.83
N LYS A 163 4.91 -26.64 5.85
CA LYS A 163 6.11 -26.82 5.00
C LYS A 163 6.51 -25.56 4.20
N LEU A 164 5.55 -24.70 3.86
CA LEU A 164 5.85 -23.44 3.17
C LEU A 164 6.25 -22.37 4.18
N LEU A 165 5.48 -22.23 5.27
CA LEU A 165 5.71 -21.19 6.28
C LEU A 165 7.07 -21.36 6.97
N ASP A 166 7.47 -22.59 7.25
CA ASP A 166 8.74 -22.94 7.89
C ASP A 166 9.96 -22.39 7.10
N GLN A 167 9.88 -22.37 5.76
CA GLN A 167 10.95 -21.80 4.91
C GLN A 167 11.17 -20.29 5.10
N PHE A 168 10.19 -19.59 5.67
CA PHE A 168 10.26 -18.15 5.94
C PHE A 168 10.58 -17.83 7.39
N ILE A 169 10.83 -18.85 8.21
CA ILE A 169 11.21 -18.75 9.62
C ILE A 169 12.66 -19.19 9.75
N CYS A 170 13.42 -18.52 10.62
CA CYS A 170 14.75 -18.95 10.96
C CYS A 170 14.69 -20.21 11.85
N PRO A 171 15.37 -21.31 11.50
CA PRO A 171 15.29 -22.57 12.24
C PRO A 171 15.90 -22.51 13.64
N HIS A 172 16.72 -21.49 13.94
CA HIS A 172 17.37 -21.35 15.25
C HIS A 172 16.67 -20.31 16.14
N SER A 173 16.27 -19.17 15.58
CA SER A 173 15.67 -18.08 16.36
C SER A 173 14.14 -18.09 16.37
N GLY A 174 13.49 -18.83 15.46
CA GLY A 174 12.03 -18.78 15.28
C GLY A 174 11.52 -17.43 14.76
N VAL A 175 12.41 -16.52 14.36
CA VAL A 175 12.06 -15.19 13.85
C VAL A 175 11.76 -15.28 12.36
N ILE A 176 10.70 -14.58 11.93
CA ILE A 176 10.32 -14.48 10.52
C ILE A 176 11.36 -13.65 9.77
N PHE A 177 11.84 -14.13 8.62
CA PHE A 177 12.79 -13.38 7.81
C PHE A 177 12.21 -12.08 7.26
N ASP A 178 13.05 -11.04 7.22
CA ASP A 178 12.70 -9.76 6.63
C ASP A 178 12.40 -9.88 5.12
N PRO A 179 11.50 -9.04 4.58
CA PRO A 179 11.17 -9.03 3.17
C PRO A 179 12.33 -8.58 2.27
N ILE A 180 13.38 -7.98 2.84
CA ILE A 180 14.61 -7.65 2.12
C ILE A 180 15.42 -8.92 1.86
N HIS A 181 15.51 -9.80 2.86
CA HIS A 181 16.23 -11.08 2.78
C HIS A 181 15.53 -12.05 1.83
N THR A 182 14.22 -12.22 1.97
CA THR A 182 13.41 -13.16 1.18
C THR A 182 12.96 -12.59 -0.18
N GLY A 183 13.03 -11.28 -0.37
CA GLY A 183 12.62 -10.61 -1.62
C GLY A 183 11.10 -10.59 -1.89
N ILE A 184 10.27 -10.93 -0.90
CA ILE A 184 8.81 -10.88 -1.01
C ILE A 184 8.27 -9.45 -0.98
N CYS A 185 7.08 -9.24 -1.56
CA CYS A 185 6.41 -7.94 -1.43
C CYS A 185 5.76 -7.77 -0.05
N LEU A 186 5.60 -6.53 0.39
CA LEU A 186 5.02 -6.21 1.70
C LEU A 186 3.61 -6.79 1.88
N LYS A 187 2.80 -6.81 0.81
CA LYS A 187 1.46 -7.43 0.86
C LYS A 187 1.52 -8.92 1.22
N GLN A 188 2.45 -9.67 0.63
CA GLN A 188 2.59 -11.09 0.93
C GLN A 188 3.29 -11.32 2.27
N HIS A 189 4.28 -10.49 2.62
CA HIS A 189 4.90 -10.56 3.95
C HIS A 189 3.86 -10.41 5.07
N ARG A 190 2.95 -9.43 4.97
CA ARG A 190 1.86 -9.26 5.95
C ARG A 190 0.93 -10.48 6.01
N ARG A 191 0.55 -11.05 4.87
CA ARG A 191 -0.27 -12.27 4.81
C ARG A 191 0.45 -13.46 5.44
N LEU A 192 1.76 -13.57 5.19
CA LEU A 192 2.61 -14.61 5.74
C LEU A 192 2.76 -14.47 7.25
N SER A 193 2.98 -13.26 7.78
CA SER A 193 3.00 -13.01 9.23
C SER A 193 1.66 -13.36 9.89
N GLN A 194 0.54 -13.02 9.24
CA GLN A 194 -0.79 -13.40 9.74
C GLN A 194 -0.99 -14.92 9.73
N ALA A 195 -0.61 -15.60 8.65
CA ALA A 195 -0.71 -17.05 8.55
C ALA A 195 0.18 -17.78 9.57
N ILE A 196 1.40 -17.29 9.82
CA ILE A 196 2.29 -17.83 10.85
C ILE A 196 1.69 -17.62 12.24
N ALA A 197 1.21 -16.41 12.54
CA ALA A 197 0.56 -16.14 13.83
C ALA A 197 -0.67 -17.03 14.05
N GLN A 198 -1.47 -17.26 13.01
CA GLN A 198 -2.61 -18.19 13.05
C GLN A 198 -2.17 -19.64 13.25
N ALA A 199 -1.12 -20.09 12.55
CA ALA A 199 -0.58 -21.44 12.68
C ALA A 199 0.02 -21.68 14.07
N GLN A 200 0.69 -20.68 14.66
CA GLN A 200 1.20 -20.74 16.03
C GLN A 200 0.03 -20.77 17.05
N ALA A 201 -1.00 -19.96 16.86
CA ALA A 201 -2.19 -19.96 17.71
C ALA A 201 -2.95 -21.30 17.69
N GLN A 202 -2.92 -22.00 16.55
CA GLN A 202 -3.52 -23.33 16.39
C GLN A 202 -2.58 -24.48 16.81
N GLY A 203 -1.33 -24.19 17.18
CA GLY A 203 -0.33 -25.20 17.53
C GLY A 203 0.20 -26.03 16.36
N LEU A 204 0.03 -25.58 15.11
CA LEU A 204 0.58 -26.24 13.92
C LEU A 204 2.07 -25.96 13.72
N LEU A 205 2.51 -24.76 14.13
CA LEU A 205 3.92 -24.36 14.11
C LEU A 205 4.46 -24.35 15.54
N TRP A 206 5.70 -24.81 15.68
CA TRP A 206 6.44 -24.70 16.93
C TRP A 206 6.76 -23.23 17.24
N LEU A 207 6.58 -22.85 18.51
CA LEU A 207 6.96 -21.57 19.08
C LEU A 207 7.68 -21.82 20.41
N GLN A 208 8.79 -21.12 20.64
CA GLN A 208 9.41 -21.10 21.97
C GLN A 208 8.61 -20.16 22.88
N VAL A 209 7.86 -20.75 23.82
CA VAL A 209 7.14 -20.00 24.84
C VAL A 209 7.99 -20.05 26.11
N PRO A 210 8.56 -18.91 26.56
CA PRO A 210 9.31 -18.89 27.80
C PRO A 210 8.38 -19.20 28.97
N PHE A 211 8.90 -19.89 29.98
CA PHE A 211 8.21 -19.99 31.25
C PHE A 211 8.14 -18.60 31.88
N VAL A 212 6.91 -18.14 32.12
CA VAL A 212 6.67 -16.89 32.85
C VAL A 212 6.26 -17.28 34.26
N PRO A 213 7.06 -16.92 35.29
CA PRO A 213 6.68 -17.21 36.66
C PRO A 213 5.37 -16.50 36.98
N VAL A 214 4.56 -17.16 37.78
CA VAL A 214 3.37 -16.54 38.36
C VAL A 214 3.84 -15.36 39.22
N PRO A 215 3.22 -14.17 39.13
CA PRO A 215 3.57 -13.04 39.98
C PRO A 215 3.53 -13.44 41.46
N ASP A 216 4.49 -12.97 42.25
CA ASP A 216 4.60 -13.22 43.69
C ASP A 216 3.55 -12.40 44.47
N GLU A 217 2.27 -12.68 44.25
CA GLU A 217 1.14 -11.99 44.85
C GLU A 217 0.30 -12.97 45.69
N ASP A 218 -0.38 -12.46 46.72
CA ASP A 218 -1.31 -13.25 47.51
C ASP A 218 -2.56 -13.59 46.69
N PHE A 219 -2.69 -14.84 46.21
CA PHE A 219 -3.87 -15.34 45.47
C PHE A 219 -5.14 -15.52 46.35
N SER A 220 -5.24 -14.78 47.44
CA SER A 220 -6.35 -14.86 48.39
C SER A 220 -7.56 -14.08 47.87
N ASN A 221 -8.63 -14.80 47.52
CA ASN A 221 -9.92 -14.21 47.13
C ASN A 221 -10.74 -13.65 48.32
N ARG A 222 -10.08 -13.33 49.45
CA ARG A 222 -10.72 -12.80 50.65
C ARG A 222 -11.07 -11.30 50.53
N HIS A 223 -10.46 -10.59 49.58
CA HIS A 223 -10.72 -9.17 49.41
C HIS A 223 -12.16 -8.93 48.94
N ALA A 224 -12.84 -7.94 49.53
CA ALA A 224 -14.25 -7.64 49.26
C ALA A 224 -14.54 -7.26 47.80
N ALA A 225 -13.53 -6.83 47.02
CA ALA A 225 -13.69 -6.53 45.60
C ALA A 225 -13.92 -7.78 44.73
N VAL A 226 -13.39 -8.95 45.15
CA VAL A 226 -13.60 -10.24 44.46
C VAL A 226 -14.79 -10.98 45.08
N GLY A 227 -15.00 -10.79 46.38
CA GLY A 227 -16.14 -11.34 47.11
C GLY A 227 -17.47 -10.63 46.79
N ARG A 228 -18.56 -11.17 47.33
CA ARG A 228 -19.86 -10.49 47.29
C ARG A 228 -19.86 -9.34 48.30
N THR A 229 -19.99 -8.12 47.82
CA THR A 229 -20.27 -6.96 48.69
C THR A 229 -21.73 -7.00 49.13
N PRO A 230 -22.02 -6.79 50.43
CA PRO A 230 -23.40 -6.71 50.90
C PRO A 230 -24.10 -5.53 50.22
N PRO A 231 -25.31 -5.72 49.67
CA PRO A 231 -26.01 -4.66 48.96
C PRO A 231 -26.36 -3.53 49.92
N ALA A 232 -26.20 -2.29 49.46
CA ALA A 232 -26.69 -1.14 50.19
C ALA A 232 -28.22 -1.18 50.31
N PRO A 233 -28.81 -0.56 51.34
CA PRO A 233 -30.27 -0.52 51.52
C PRO A 233 -30.99 0.06 50.30
N ALA A 234 -30.43 1.09 49.67
CA ALA A 234 -30.97 1.69 48.44
C ALA A 234 -31.03 0.73 47.24
N LEU A 235 -30.17 -0.31 47.20
CA LEU A 235 -30.21 -1.36 46.17
C LEU A 235 -31.16 -2.52 46.53
N THR A 236 -31.54 -2.62 47.80
CA THR A 236 -32.44 -3.68 48.30
C THR A 236 -33.91 -3.29 48.08
N GLU A 237 -34.21 -1.99 48.13
CA GLU A 237 -35.52 -1.44 47.80
C GLU A 237 -35.72 -1.37 46.27
N PRO A 238 -36.83 -1.92 45.72
CA PRO A 238 -37.10 -1.82 44.29
C PRO A 238 -37.24 -0.35 43.87
N ARG A 239 -36.58 0.04 42.76
CA ARG A 239 -36.74 1.34 42.08
C ARG A 239 -36.21 2.59 42.82
N ARG A 240 -35.48 2.45 43.93
CA ARG A 240 -34.87 3.60 44.60
C ARG A 240 -33.50 3.94 44.01
N ALA A 241 -33.25 5.22 43.76
CA ALA A 241 -31.93 5.67 43.34
C ALA A 241 -30.96 5.72 44.54
N TRP A 242 -29.66 5.55 44.30
CA TRP A 242 -28.65 5.56 45.37
C TRP A 242 -28.69 6.83 46.23
N TYR A 243 -28.88 7.98 45.57
CA TYR A 243 -29.10 9.26 46.24
C TYR A 243 -30.49 9.82 45.89
N PRO A 244 -31.19 10.48 46.83
CA PRO A 244 -32.53 11.01 46.59
C PRO A 244 -32.62 12.02 45.43
N TRP A 245 -31.56 12.77 45.15
CA TRP A 245 -31.54 13.81 44.11
C TRP A 245 -31.32 13.27 42.69
N TYR A 246 -31.06 11.97 42.53
CA TYR A 246 -31.14 11.30 41.23
C TYR A 246 -32.59 11.12 40.77
N GLU A 247 -33.52 11.07 41.71
CA GLU A 247 -34.95 11.05 41.39
C GLU A 247 -35.40 12.43 40.94
N ARG A 248 -36.29 12.48 39.95
CA ARG A 248 -36.81 13.75 39.45
C ARG A 248 -37.65 14.42 40.54
N TRP A 249 -37.05 15.40 41.20
CA TRP A 249 -37.73 16.26 42.16
C TRP A 249 -38.37 17.46 41.46
N ARG A 250 -39.63 17.78 41.79
CA ARG A 250 -40.33 18.96 41.28
C ARG A 250 -40.03 20.16 42.19
N PRO A 251 -39.28 21.17 41.73
CA PRO A 251 -38.99 22.34 42.55
C PRO A 251 -40.26 23.18 42.80
N PRO A 252 -40.31 23.94 43.90
CA PRO A 252 -41.45 24.78 44.23
C PRO A 252 -41.64 25.89 43.18
N ALA A 253 -42.90 26.23 42.91
CA ALA A 253 -43.27 27.18 41.85
C ALA A 253 -42.65 28.58 42.03
N ALA A 254 -42.40 29.00 43.28
CA ALA A 254 -41.74 30.28 43.59
C ALA A 254 -40.30 30.35 43.07
N GLU A 255 -39.53 29.26 43.20
CA GLU A 255 -38.16 29.17 42.70
C GLU A 255 -38.15 29.11 41.17
N LEU A 256 -39.08 28.37 40.56
CA LEU A 256 -39.27 28.37 39.11
C LEU A 256 -39.59 29.78 38.58
N ALA A 257 -40.45 30.54 39.28
CA ALA A 257 -40.77 31.92 38.91
C ALA A 257 -39.54 32.85 39.01
N ARG A 258 -38.71 32.67 40.05
CA ARG A 258 -37.44 33.40 40.21
C ARG A 258 -36.49 33.13 39.06
N VAL A 259 -36.29 31.86 38.70
CA VAL A 259 -35.42 31.43 37.59
C VAL A 259 -35.96 31.91 36.24
N ARG A 260 -37.27 31.78 35.99
CA ARG A 260 -37.91 32.27 34.76
C ARG A 260 -37.78 33.79 34.60
N ARG A 261 -37.82 34.54 35.70
CA ARG A 261 -37.57 36.00 35.69
C ARG A 261 -36.11 36.31 35.34
N LEU A 262 -35.16 35.58 35.92
CA LEU A 262 -33.73 35.78 35.68
C LEU A 262 -33.34 35.47 34.24
N TYR A 263 -33.94 34.45 33.63
CA TYR A 263 -33.58 33.96 32.28
C TYR A 263 -34.62 34.24 31.20
N ARG A 264 -35.51 35.24 31.38
CA ARG A 264 -36.69 35.51 30.54
C ARG A 264 -36.46 35.48 29.01
N GLY A 265 -35.28 35.83 28.52
CA GLY A 265 -34.93 35.84 27.09
C GLY A 265 -34.32 34.55 26.52
N PHE A 266 -34.03 33.55 27.37
CA PHE A 266 -33.27 32.35 27.00
C PHE A 266 -33.93 31.03 27.47
N LEU A 267 -35.21 31.06 27.83
CA LEU A 267 -35.93 29.87 28.28
C LEU A 267 -36.28 28.94 27.12
N ARG A 268 -36.21 27.62 27.37
CA ARG A 268 -36.69 26.56 26.48
C ARG A 268 -37.97 25.93 27.04
N GLU A 269 -38.74 25.26 26.18
CA GLU A 269 -39.93 24.50 26.58
C GLU A 269 -39.56 23.33 27.51
N GLU A 270 -40.29 23.18 28.63
CA GLU A 270 -40.08 22.09 29.59
C GLU A 270 -40.87 20.84 29.14
N HIS A 271 -40.20 19.72 28.84
CA HIS A 271 -40.85 18.43 28.58
C HIS A 271 -40.88 17.57 29.85
N PRO A 272 -42.08 17.25 30.39
CA PRO A 272 -42.21 16.62 31.71
C PRO A 272 -41.86 15.11 31.76
N ASP A 273 -41.76 14.40 30.61
CA ASP A 273 -41.67 12.92 30.61
C ASP A 273 -40.51 12.31 29.82
N THR A 274 -39.62 13.10 29.22
CA THR A 274 -38.48 12.53 28.49
C THR A 274 -37.34 12.23 29.47
N ALA A 275 -37.14 10.95 29.80
CA ALA A 275 -35.86 10.48 30.34
C ALA A 275 -34.76 10.82 29.34
N PRO A 276 -33.56 11.28 29.76
CA PRO A 276 -32.48 11.49 28.81
C PRO A 276 -32.15 10.15 28.16
N GLY A 277 -32.53 9.99 26.89
CA GLY A 277 -32.10 8.85 26.09
C GLY A 277 -30.57 8.77 26.10
N PRO A 278 -29.97 7.57 26.08
CA PRO A 278 -28.52 7.44 26.07
C PRO A 278 -28.01 8.25 24.87
N SER A 279 -27.17 9.25 25.14
CA SER A 279 -26.56 10.06 24.09
C SER A 279 -25.78 9.12 23.18
N ALA A 280 -26.30 8.92 21.97
CA ALA A 280 -25.63 8.15 20.94
C ALA A 280 -24.28 8.81 20.62
N LYS A 281 -23.21 8.05 20.84
CA LYS A 281 -21.92 8.21 20.17
C LYS A 281 -21.57 6.88 19.53
#